data_AF-A0A9R0RSY3-F1
#
_entry.id   AF-A0A9R0RSY3-F1
#
_cell.length_a   1.000
_cell.length_b   1.000
_cell.length_c   1.000
_cell.angle_alpha   90.00
_cell.angle_beta   90.00
_cell.angle_gamma   90.00
#
_symmetry.space_group_name_H-M   'P 1'
#
loop_
_entity.id
_entity.type
_entity.pdbx_description
1 polymer ?
#
loop_
_entity_poly.entity_id
_entity_poly.type
_entity_poly.pdbx_seq_one_letter_code
_entity_poly.pdbx_strand_id
1 'polypeptide(L)'
;MDEHRGEMARCLDTLVAKGVQELVFVNRPWPIDLRLPATLFSCASLTRLCLGVFRLPDTAAVPRGARFPNLRELILSLNTMEERDLAFLLEKSPVLEFLFIMGNQAGGVRLRLVSHSLRCVQLGFSFSEDIDVVDAPRLERLFQ
;
A
#
# COMPACT_ATOMS: atom_id res chain seq x y z
N MET A 1 -10.27 1.51 -20.96
CA MET A 1 -9.66 2.08 -19.74
C MET A 1 -10.69 2.23 -18.61
N ASP A 2 -11.84 2.86 -18.84
CA ASP A 2 -12.83 3.07 -17.76
C ASP A 2 -13.65 1.84 -17.36
N GLU A 3 -13.97 0.94 -18.31
CA GLU A 3 -14.69 -0.31 -17.99
C GLU A 3 -13.90 -1.20 -17.02
N HIS A 4 -12.59 -1.32 -17.24
CA HIS A 4 -11.70 -2.10 -16.38
C HIS A 4 -11.59 -1.50 -14.96
N ARG A 5 -11.71 -0.18 -14.84
CA ARG A 5 -11.76 0.51 -13.55
C ARG A 5 -13.08 0.23 -12.82
N GLY A 6 -14.20 0.24 -13.54
CA GLY A 6 -15.52 -0.07 -12.99
C GLY A 6 -15.63 -1.52 -12.51
N GLU A 7 -15.10 -2.47 -13.28
CA GLU A 7 -15.04 -3.88 -12.89
C GLU A 7 -14.17 -4.10 -11.65
N MET A 8 -13.00 -3.44 -11.60
CA MET A 8 -12.12 -3.50 -10.44
C MET A 8 -12.78 -2.93 -9.18
N ALA A 9 -13.47 -1.80 -9.28
CA ALA A 9 -14.20 -1.23 -8.16
C ALA A 9 -15.27 -2.20 -7.63
N ARG A 10 -16.07 -2.81 -8.53
CA ARG A 10 -17.08 -3.81 -8.16
C ARG A 10 -16.48 -5.08 -7.55
N CYS A 11 -15.33 -5.51 -8.04
CA CYS A 11 -14.57 -6.62 -7.47
C CYS A 11 -14.17 -6.30 -6.03
N LEU A 12 -13.60 -5.12 -5.80
CA LEU A 12 -13.25 -4.64 -4.46
C LEU A 12 -14.47 -4.57 -3.55
N ASP A 13 -15.59 -4.02 -4.01
CA ASP A 13 -16.83 -3.96 -3.23
C ASP A 13 -17.31 -5.36 -2.80
N THR A 14 -17.14 -6.36 -3.66
CA THR A 14 -17.44 -7.76 -3.34
C THR A 14 -16.49 -8.32 -2.28
N LEU A 15 -15.20 -8.00 -2.35
CA LEU A 15 -14.21 -8.41 -1.35
C LEU A 15 -14.48 -7.76 0.02
N VAL A 16 -14.88 -6.48 0.03
CA VAL A 16 -15.35 -5.77 1.22
C VAL A 16 -16.54 -6.51 1.84
N ALA A 17 -17.57 -6.79 1.04
CA ALA A 17 -18.79 -7.46 1.52
C ALA A 17 -18.51 -8.86 2.08
N LYS A 18 -17.49 -9.55 1.56
CA LYS A 18 -17.06 -10.87 2.03
C LYS A 18 -16.14 -10.84 3.26
N GLY A 19 -15.70 -9.67 3.72
CA GLY A 19 -14.84 -9.56 4.88
C GLY A 19 -13.48 -10.26 4.70
N VAL A 20 -12.91 -10.18 3.50
CA VAL A 20 -11.62 -10.82 3.17
C VAL A 20 -10.52 -10.30 4.10
N GLN A 21 -9.73 -11.23 4.65
CA GLN A 21 -8.61 -10.91 5.56
C GLN A 21 -7.27 -10.82 4.84
N GLU A 22 -7.06 -11.65 3.82
CA GLU A 22 -5.83 -11.65 3.02
C GLU A 22 -6.16 -11.37 1.57
N LEU A 23 -5.55 -10.35 0.99
CA LEU A 23 -5.73 -10.00 -0.40
C LEU A 23 -4.37 -9.87 -1.10
N VAL A 24 -4.22 -10.65 -2.17
CA VAL A 24 -3.14 -10.47 -3.15
C VAL A 24 -3.78 -9.93 -4.42
N PHE A 25 -3.39 -8.73 -4.79
CA PHE A 25 -3.93 -8.04 -5.95
C PHE A 25 -2.80 -7.55 -6.83
N VAL A 26 -2.67 -8.14 -8.01
CA VAL A 26 -1.55 -7.91 -8.93
C VAL A 26 -2.10 -7.66 -10.34
N ASN A 27 -1.70 -6.54 -10.93
CA ASN A 27 -2.10 -6.18 -12.30
C ASN A 27 -1.12 -6.78 -13.33
N ARG A 28 -1.65 -7.48 -14.35
CA ARG A 28 -0.88 -8.06 -15.47
C ARG A 28 -1.74 -8.03 -16.76
N PRO A 29 -1.16 -7.75 -17.94
CA PRO A 29 0.23 -7.38 -18.20
C PRO A 29 0.51 -5.88 -17.95
N TRP A 30 1.79 -5.50 -18.00
CA TRP A 30 2.23 -4.10 -18.04
C TRP A 30 1.47 -3.34 -19.15
N PRO A 31 1.07 -2.06 -18.96
CA PRO A 31 1.73 -1.04 -18.14
C PRO A 31 1.20 -0.77 -16.72
N ILE A 32 2.03 -0.10 -15.89
CA ILE A 32 1.72 0.41 -14.53
C ILE A 32 0.98 1.75 -14.64
N ASP A 33 -0.14 1.79 -15.34
CA ASP A 33 -0.97 3.00 -15.47
C ASP A 33 -2.31 2.88 -14.74
N LEU A 34 -2.75 1.65 -14.45
CA LEU A 34 -3.98 1.40 -13.72
C LEU A 34 -3.85 1.88 -12.27
N ARG A 35 -4.57 2.96 -11.97
CA ARG A 35 -4.67 3.49 -10.60
C ARG A 35 -5.60 2.63 -9.78
N LEU A 36 -5.12 2.22 -8.61
CA LEU A 36 -5.89 1.49 -7.62
C LEU A 36 -7.11 2.33 -7.17
N PRO A 37 -8.31 1.75 -7.07
CA PRO A 37 -9.48 2.45 -6.57
C PRO A 37 -9.39 2.75 -5.08
N ALA A 38 -9.89 3.92 -4.68
CA ALA A 38 -9.99 4.30 -3.26
C ALA A 38 -10.92 3.37 -2.46
N THR A 39 -11.81 2.62 -3.12
CA THR A 39 -12.70 1.65 -2.44
C THR A 39 -11.94 0.54 -1.72
N LEU A 40 -10.68 0.27 -2.09
CA LEU A 40 -9.83 -0.70 -1.39
C LEU A 40 -9.71 -0.39 0.12
N PHE A 41 -9.65 0.89 0.51
CA PHE A 41 -9.59 1.31 1.92
C PHE A 41 -10.87 1.02 2.72
N SER A 42 -11.92 0.51 2.06
CA SER A 42 -13.15 0.06 2.72
C SER A 42 -13.06 -1.38 3.21
N CYS A 43 -12.02 -2.14 2.82
CA CYS A 43 -11.79 -3.51 3.26
C CYS A 43 -11.27 -3.55 4.71
N ALA A 44 -12.12 -3.20 5.68
CA ALA A 44 -11.73 -3.05 7.08
C ALA A 44 -11.26 -4.38 7.74
N SER A 45 -11.64 -5.52 7.16
CA SER A 45 -11.27 -6.86 7.62
C SER A 45 -9.84 -7.27 7.27
N LEU A 46 -9.17 -6.56 6.36
CA LEU A 46 -7.84 -6.95 5.89
C LEU A 46 -6.82 -6.95 7.03
N THR A 47 -6.11 -8.06 7.16
CA THR A 47 -4.94 -8.25 8.01
C THR A 47 -3.66 -8.31 7.19
N ARG A 48 -3.75 -8.73 5.93
CA ARG A 48 -2.62 -8.84 5.00
C ARG A 48 -2.99 -8.36 3.60
N LEU A 49 -2.16 -7.48 3.05
CA LEU A 49 -2.38 -6.90 1.72
C LEU A 49 -1.08 -6.95 0.91
N CYS A 50 -1.15 -7.58 -0.25
CA CYS A 50 -0.08 -7.57 -1.25
C CYS A 50 -0.59 -6.89 -2.52
N LEU A 51 0.05 -5.79 -2.90
CA LEU A 51 -0.26 -5.01 -4.10
C LEU A 51 0.90 -5.09 -5.08
N GLY A 52 0.59 -5.48 -6.32
CA GLY A 52 1.58 -5.60 -7.38
C GLY A 52 1.21 -4.82 -8.63
N VAL A 53 2.17 -4.08 -9.20
CA VAL A 53 2.06 -3.48 -10.55
C VAL A 53 0.90 -2.47 -10.67
N PHE A 54 0.63 -1.71 -9.61
CA PHE A 54 -0.36 -0.63 -9.62
C PHE A 54 0.28 0.74 -9.44
N ARG A 55 -0.39 1.78 -9.93
CA ARG A 55 -0.20 3.13 -9.39
C ARG A 55 -1.05 3.26 -8.13
N LEU A 56 -0.45 3.72 -7.03
CA LEU A 56 -1.16 3.96 -5.79
C LEU A 56 -2.32 4.96 -5.99
N PRO A 57 -3.38 4.87 -5.15
CA PRO A 57 -4.57 5.69 -5.32
C PRO A 57 -4.26 7.17 -5.08
N ASP A 58 -5.01 8.05 -5.73
CA ASP A 58 -4.99 9.48 -5.38
C ASP A 58 -5.50 9.63 -3.94
N THR A 59 -4.60 10.01 -3.04
CA THR A 59 -4.87 10.17 -1.61
C THR A 59 -6.00 11.18 -1.34
N ALA A 60 -6.21 12.16 -2.23
CA ALA A 60 -7.32 13.12 -2.11
C ALA A 60 -8.69 12.51 -2.41
N ALA A 61 -8.74 11.41 -3.18
CA ALA A 61 -9.97 10.70 -3.52
C ALA A 61 -10.41 9.68 -2.45
N VAL A 62 -9.57 9.44 -1.43
CA VAL A 62 -9.86 8.49 -0.36
C VAL A 62 -10.74 9.17 0.70
N PRO A 63 -11.93 8.60 1.03
CA PRO A 63 -12.78 9.15 2.08
C PRO A 63 -12.04 9.25 3.42
N ARG A 64 -12.24 10.34 4.17
CA ARG A 64 -11.51 10.60 5.44
C ARG A 64 -11.60 9.45 6.46
N GLY A 65 -12.73 8.76 6.50
CA GLY A 65 -12.97 7.63 7.41
C GLY A 65 -12.47 6.28 6.90
N ALA A 66 -12.05 6.17 5.64
CA ALA A 66 -11.57 4.93 5.06
C ALA A 66 -10.15 4.63 5.58
N ARG A 67 -9.96 3.40 6.07
CA ARG A 67 -8.74 2.96 6.75
C ARG A 67 -8.65 1.43 6.75
N PHE A 68 -7.47 0.92 7.03
CA PHE A 68 -7.21 -0.48 7.28
C PHE A 68 -6.97 -0.71 8.80
N PRO A 69 -8.05 -0.83 9.60
CA PRO A 69 -7.93 -0.86 11.05
C PRO A 69 -7.25 -2.13 11.58
N ASN A 70 -7.20 -3.20 10.78
CA ASN A 70 -6.67 -4.51 11.17
C ASN A 70 -5.43 -4.93 10.37
N LEU A 71 -4.93 -4.08 9.45
CA LEU A 71 -3.86 -4.46 8.53
C LEU A 71 -2.52 -4.50 9.26
N ARG A 72 -1.90 -5.68 9.28
CA ARG A 72 -0.64 -5.99 9.96
C ARG A 72 0.51 -6.16 8.99
N GLU A 73 0.22 -6.62 7.78
CA GLU A 73 1.24 -6.86 6.75
C GLU A 73 0.87 -6.15 5.44
N LEU A 74 1.80 -5.33 4.94
CA LEU A 74 1.68 -4.64 3.67
C LEU A 74 2.89 -4.96 2.78
N ILE A 75 2.61 -5.48 1.58
CA ILE A 75 3.60 -5.77 0.55
C ILE A 75 3.30 -4.92 -0.68
N LEU A 76 4.29 -4.15 -1.12
CA LEU A 76 4.23 -3.31 -2.30
C LEU A 76 5.29 -3.77 -3.30
N SER A 77 4.88 -4.38 -4.42
CA SER A 77 5.77 -4.90 -5.45
C SER A 77 5.58 -4.19 -6.79
N LEU A 78 6.63 -3.56 -7.32
CA LEU A 78 6.63 -2.88 -8.62
C LEU A 78 5.50 -1.83 -8.76
N ASN A 79 5.15 -1.16 -7.66
CA ASN A 79 4.15 -0.09 -7.70
C ASN A 79 4.78 1.23 -8.16
N THR A 80 3.93 2.19 -8.50
CA THR A 80 4.31 3.60 -8.71
C THR A 80 3.63 4.43 -7.63
N MET A 81 4.42 5.25 -6.92
CA MET A 81 3.94 6.10 -5.83
C MET A 81 4.77 7.37 -5.65
N GLU A 82 4.14 8.40 -5.09
CA GLU A 82 4.77 9.64 -4.63
C GLU A 82 5.13 9.55 -3.13
N GLU A 83 5.96 10.49 -2.63
CA GLU A 83 6.41 10.53 -1.21
C GLU A 83 5.22 10.49 -0.23
N ARG A 84 4.15 11.23 -0.56
CA ARG A 84 2.95 11.33 0.28
C ARG A 84 2.13 10.05 0.32
N ASP A 85 2.22 9.18 -0.69
CA ASP A 85 1.34 8.02 -0.80
C ASP A 85 1.69 6.95 0.24
N LEU A 86 2.98 6.72 0.49
CA LEU A 86 3.41 5.81 1.56
C LEU A 86 3.02 6.37 2.93
N ALA A 87 3.27 7.65 3.18
CA ALA A 87 2.89 8.29 4.43
C ALA A 87 1.39 8.16 4.69
N PHE A 88 0.57 8.36 3.65
CA PHE A 88 -0.87 8.15 3.71
C PHE A 88 -1.25 6.70 4.02
N LEU A 89 -0.63 5.71 3.36
CA LEU A 89 -0.88 4.29 3.63
C LEU A 89 -0.56 3.91 5.07
N LEU A 90 0.55 4.41 5.63
CA LEU A 90 0.94 4.19 7.02
C LEU A 90 -0.06 4.84 7.99
N GLU A 91 -0.50 6.07 7.72
CA GLU A 91 -1.53 6.76 8.49
C GLU A 91 -2.84 5.96 8.53
N LYS A 92 -3.23 5.36 7.39
CA LYS A 92 -4.44 4.54 7.29
C LYS A 92 -4.29 3.14 7.86
N SER A 93 -3.11 2.74 8.31
CA SER A 93 -2.81 1.39 8.79
C SER A 93 -2.22 1.43 10.21
N PRO A 94 -3.02 1.80 11.23
CA PRO A 94 -2.53 2.11 12.58
C PRO A 94 -1.98 0.91 13.37
N VAL A 95 -2.15 -0.31 12.86
CA VAL A 95 -1.66 -1.56 13.47
C VAL A 95 -0.70 -2.31 12.55
N LEU A 96 -0.16 -1.66 11.52
CA LEU A 96 0.77 -2.27 10.58
C LEU A 96 2.07 -2.64 11.29
N GLU A 97 2.46 -3.91 11.25
CA GLU A 97 3.64 -4.46 11.92
C GLU A 97 4.78 -4.75 10.92
N PHE A 98 4.45 -5.11 9.67
CA PHE A 98 5.40 -5.47 8.63
C PHE A 98 5.13 -4.72 7.32
N LEU A 99 6.18 -4.13 6.77
CA LEU A 99 6.17 -3.46 5.47
C LEU A 99 7.28 -4.04 4.58
N PHE A 100 6.92 -4.51 3.39
CA PHE A 100 7.86 -4.90 2.36
C PHE A 100 7.66 -4.08 1.09
N ILE A 101 8.74 -3.49 0.56
CA ILE A 101 8.73 -2.71 -0.67
C ILE A 101 9.74 -3.32 -1.64
N MET A 102 9.28 -3.70 -2.82
CA MET A 102 10.11 -4.29 -3.88
C MET A 102 10.00 -3.49 -5.18
N GLY A 103 11.14 -3.12 -5.77
CA GLY A 103 11.23 -2.65 -7.17
C GLY A 103 10.36 -1.44 -7.52
N ASN A 104 10.08 -0.58 -6.54
CA ASN A 104 9.29 0.63 -6.71
C ASN A 104 9.94 1.53 -7.78
N GLN A 105 9.16 1.97 -8.76
CA GLN A 105 9.64 2.77 -9.91
C GLN A 105 9.63 4.28 -9.61
N ALA A 106 9.78 4.66 -8.35
CA ALA A 106 9.85 6.06 -8.00
C ALA A 106 11.23 6.57 -8.44
N GLY A 107 11.21 7.65 -9.21
CA GLY A 107 12.44 8.35 -9.61
C GLY A 107 12.88 9.21 -8.45
N GLY A 108 13.82 8.73 -7.62
CA GLY A 108 14.51 9.53 -6.61
C GLY A 108 13.60 10.13 -5.52
N VAL A 109 12.49 9.48 -5.20
CA VAL A 109 11.57 9.90 -4.14
C VAL A 109 12.10 9.40 -2.81
N ARG A 110 12.32 10.31 -1.84
CA ARG A 110 12.65 9.89 -0.48
C ARG A 110 11.41 9.37 0.22
N LEU A 111 11.48 8.17 0.79
CA LEU A 111 10.36 7.61 1.52
C LEU A 111 10.47 7.94 3.00
N ARG A 112 9.48 8.63 3.54
CA ARG A 112 9.43 9.01 4.96
C ARG A 112 8.58 8.02 5.73
N LEU A 113 9.19 7.36 6.70
CA LEU A 113 8.54 6.37 7.53
C LEU A 113 8.07 7.00 8.85
N VAL A 114 6.75 7.12 8.99
CA VAL A 114 6.06 7.54 10.22
C VAL A 114 5.03 6.49 10.57
N SER A 115 5.28 5.69 11.62
CA SER A 115 4.35 4.67 12.09
C SER A 115 4.66 4.23 13.51
N HIS A 116 3.65 4.26 14.37
CA HIS A 116 3.78 3.87 15.79
C HIS A 116 3.55 2.37 16.04
N SER A 117 3.24 1.60 15.00
CA SER A 117 3.00 0.16 15.08
C SER A 117 4.05 -0.67 14.35
N LEU A 118 4.76 -0.07 13.40
CA LEU A 118 5.64 -0.79 12.49
C LEU A 118 6.87 -1.34 13.22
N ARG A 119 7.12 -2.64 13.02
CA ARG A 119 8.20 -3.38 13.70
C ARG A 119 9.27 -3.84 12.73
N CYS A 120 8.90 -4.10 11.48
CA CYS A 120 9.82 -4.58 10.47
C CYS A 120 9.57 -3.89 9.13
N VAL A 121 10.66 -3.41 8.52
CA VAL A 121 10.69 -2.92 7.16
C VAL A 121 11.71 -3.73 6.37
N GLN A 122 11.31 -4.20 5.20
CA GLN A 122 12.21 -4.87 4.27
C GLN A 122 12.12 -4.19 2.91
N LEU A 123 13.27 -3.91 2.33
CA LEU A 123 13.41 -3.40 0.98
C LEU A 123 14.04 -4.49 0.11
N GLY A 124 13.66 -4.56 -1.16
CA GLY A 124 14.18 -5.55 -2.08
C GLY A 124 14.23 -5.03 -3.51
N PHE A 125 15.17 -5.58 -4.30
CA PHE A 125 15.41 -5.30 -5.72
C PHE A 125 15.44 -3.80 -6.11
N SER A 126 16.61 -3.29 -6.46
CA SER A 126 16.77 -2.00 -7.16
C SER A 126 16.15 -0.80 -6.42
N PHE A 127 16.01 -0.89 -5.10
CA PHE A 127 15.58 0.25 -4.29
C PHE A 127 16.78 1.19 -4.12
N SER A 128 16.94 2.13 -5.05
CA SER A 128 18.03 3.13 -5.04
C SER A 128 17.66 4.41 -4.29
N GLU A 129 16.53 4.41 -3.59
CA GLU A 129 15.98 5.59 -2.91
C GLU A 129 16.32 5.60 -1.43
N ASP A 130 16.49 6.80 -0.86
CA ASP A 130 16.71 6.97 0.58
C ASP A 130 15.38 6.77 1.34
N ILE A 131 15.43 5.96 2.41
CA ILE A 131 14.35 5.87 3.40
C ILE A 131 14.74 6.63 4.64
N ASP A 132 13.97 7.67 4.94
CA ASP A 132 14.09 8.45 6.15
C ASP A 132 13.13 7.90 7.20
N VAL A 133 13.68 7.27 8.25
CA VAL A 133 12.90 6.87 9.43
C VAL A 133 12.71 8.11 10.31
N VAL A 134 11.52 8.71 10.24
CA VAL A 134 11.22 9.99 10.92
C VAL A 134 10.65 9.75 12.31
N ASP A 135 9.63 8.90 12.42
CA ASP A 135 8.93 8.65 13.68
C ASP A 135 8.35 7.22 13.67
N ALA A 136 9.19 6.25 14.04
CA ALA A 136 8.82 4.84 14.09
C ALA A 136 9.35 4.17 15.39
N PRO A 137 8.80 4.51 16.57
CA PRO A 137 9.38 4.13 17.86
C PRO A 137 9.34 2.62 18.14
N ARG A 138 8.54 1.85 17.40
CA ARG A 138 8.45 0.38 17.54
C ARG A 138 9.26 -0.38 16.49
N LEU A 139 10.00 0.31 15.63
CA LEU A 139 10.77 -0.34 14.57
C LEU A 139 11.93 -1.14 15.17
N GLU A 140 11.89 -2.46 15.00
CA GLU A 140 12.90 -3.39 15.51
C GLU A 140 13.89 -3.80 14.41
N ARG A 141 13.44 -3.86 13.15
CA ARG A 141 14.22 -4.38 12.02
C ARG A 141 14.02 -3.54 10.77
N LEU A 142 15.14 -3.16 10.13
CA LEU A 142 15.18 -2.53 8.82
C LEU A 142 16.20 -3.31 7.97
N PHE A 143 15.71 -3.95 6.90
CA PHE A 143 16.52 -4.70 5.94
C PHE A 143 16.52 -3.95 4.61
N GLN A 144 17.71 -3.71 4.05
CA GLN A 144 17.91 -2.98 2.80
C GLN A 144 18.63 -3.85 1.77
#